data_AF-A0A291C258-F1
#
_entry.id   AF-A0A291C258-F1
#
_cell.length_a   1.000
_cell.length_b   1.000
_cell.length_c   1.000
_cell.angle_alpha   90.00
_cell.angle_beta   90.00
_cell.angle_gamma   90.00
#
_symmetry.space_group_name_H-M   'P 1'
#
loop_
_entity.id
_entity.type
_entity.pdbx_description
1 polymer ?
#
loop_
_entity_poly.entity_id
_entity_poly.type
_entity_poly.pdbx_seq_one_letter_code
_entity_poly.pdbx_strand_id
1 'polypeptide(L)'
;MKLFVFAAIIFTMVSTTSTCEDVTSVCHVTVGSQNSSVCNCAGSSSCPKDADYAFPADQSGQDATLYACQKKADFSDCTNGQDVLTDMKINCKCTSGKIKLSADPEVCG
;
A
#
# COMPACT_ATOMS: atom_id res chain seq x y z
N MET A 1 -54.14 -19.17 -3.81
CA MET A 1 -52.93 -18.45 -4.26
C MET A 1 -51.91 -18.50 -3.12
N LYS A 2 -50.95 -19.42 -3.15
CA LYS A 2 -49.91 -19.53 -2.11
C LYS A 2 -48.61 -18.98 -2.69
N LEU A 3 -48.17 -17.88 -2.09
CA LEU A 3 -47.01 -17.10 -2.47
C LEU A 3 -45.74 -17.95 -2.47
N PHE A 4 -45.06 -18.00 -3.62
CA PHE A 4 -43.66 -18.40 -3.69
C PHE A 4 -42.82 -17.26 -3.14
N VAL A 5 -42.39 -17.38 -1.89
CA VAL A 5 -41.36 -16.51 -1.33
C VAL A 5 -40.03 -16.96 -1.93
N PHE A 6 -39.66 -16.35 -3.06
CA PHE A 6 -38.29 -16.39 -3.54
C PHE A 6 -37.47 -15.51 -2.61
N ALA A 7 -36.83 -16.12 -1.61
CA ALA A 7 -35.75 -15.50 -0.87
C ALA A 7 -34.60 -15.28 -1.86
N ALA A 8 -34.59 -14.11 -2.51
CA ALA A 8 -33.44 -13.64 -3.25
C ALA A 8 -32.35 -13.33 -2.21
N ILE A 9 -31.48 -14.30 -1.96
CA ILE A 9 -30.23 -14.08 -1.25
C ILE A 9 -29.39 -13.20 -2.18
N ILE A 10 -29.50 -11.89 -1.98
CA ILE A 10 -28.63 -10.92 -2.62
C ILE A 10 -27.25 -11.15 -2.00
N PHE A 11 -26.42 -11.95 -2.68
CA PHE A 11 -24.99 -11.99 -2.43
C PHE A 11 -24.45 -10.60 -2.77
N THR A 12 -24.48 -9.70 -1.80
CA THR A 12 -23.63 -8.52 -1.82
C THR A 12 -22.21 -9.05 -1.86
N MET A 13 -21.58 -9.03 -3.04
CA MET A 13 -20.13 -9.06 -3.14
C MET A 13 -19.64 -7.82 -2.40
N VAL A 14 -19.46 -7.94 -1.08
CA VAL A 14 -18.54 -7.08 -0.36
C VAL A 14 -17.22 -7.35 -1.07
N SER A 15 -16.78 -6.43 -1.92
CA SER A 15 -15.39 -6.37 -2.36
C SER A 15 -14.59 -6.17 -1.08
N THR A 16 -14.26 -7.26 -0.40
CA THR A 16 -13.45 -7.28 0.82
C THR A 16 -12.05 -6.92 0.38
N THR A 17 -11.80 -5.63 0.18
CA THR A 17 -10.45 -5.12 0.29
C THR A 17 -9.99 -5.51 1.69
N SER A 18 -9.05 -6.45 1.75
CA SER A 18 -8.51 -6.97 3.01
C SER A 18 -7.97 -5.81 3.84
N THR A 19 -8.13 -5.88 5.15
CA THR A 19 -7.47 -4.91 6.03
C THR A 19 -5.97 -5.22 6.04
N CYS A 20 -5.14 -4.19 5.98
CA CYS A 20 -3.69 -4.33 6.10
C CYS A 20 -3.36 -4.91 7.48
N GLU A 21 -2.34 -5.78 7.54
CA GLU A 21 -1.94 -6.43 8.78
C GLU A 21 -1.43 -5.43 9.83
N ASP A 22 -0.73 -4.39 9.37
CA ASP A 22 -0.10 -3.40 10.22
C ASP A 22 -0.13 -1.99 9.59
N VAL A 23 0.14 -0.96 10.39
CA VAL A 23 0.22 0.44 9.94
C VAL A 23 1.41 0.71 9.01
N THR A 24 2.45 -0.12 9.06
CA THR A 24 3.63 -0.06 8.17
C THR A 24 3.37 -0.64 6.77
N SER A 25 2.26 -1.35 6.58
CA SER A 25 1.91 -1.97 5.30
C SER A 25 1.62 -0.96 4.21
N VAL A 26 2.07 -1.29 2.99
CA VAL A 26 1.71 -0.61 1.75
C VAL A 26 0.28 -0.98 1.39
N CYS A 27 -0.60 0.02 1.37
CA CYS A 27 -2.02 -0.14 1.09
C CYS A 27 -2.40 0.21 -0.35
N HIS A 28 -1.57 0.99 -1.04
CA HIS A 28 -1.78 1.36 -2.45
C HIS A 28 -0.45 1.57 -3.17
N VAL A 29 -0.43 1.25 -4.46
CA VAL A 29 0.74 1.42 -5.34
C VAL A 29 0.32 2.10 -6.63
N THR A 30 1.07 3.13 -7.02
CA THR A 30 0.94 3.79 -8.31
C THR A 30 2.24 3.60 -9.10
N VAL A 31 2.15 3.22 -10.37
CA VAL A 31 3.30 3.05 -11.29
C VAL A 31 2.92 3.67 -12.63
N GLY A 32 3.47 4.84 -12.94
CA GLY A 32 2.99 5.64 -14.07
C GLY A 32 1.48 5.93 -13.98
N SER A 33 0.70 5.43 -14.93
CA SER A 33 -0.77 5.56 -14.95
C SER A 33 -1.50 4.39 -14.26
N GLN A 34 -0.79 3.34 -13.85
CA GLN A 34 -1.38 2.16 -13.23
C GLN A 34 -1.55 2.39 -11.73
N ASN A 35 -2.70 1.99 -11.19
CA ASN A 35 -3.03 2.14 -9.78
C ASN A 35 -3.53 0.80 -9.25
N SER A 36 -2.95 0.32 -8.15
CA SER A 36 -3.30 -0.95 -7.52
C SER A 36 -3.59 -0.76 -6.03
N SER A 37 -4.78 -1.18 -5.60
CA SER A 37 -5.15 -1.21 -4.18
C SER A 37 -4.78 -2.55 -3.60
N VAL A 38 -4.00 -2.54 -2.51
CA VAL A 38 -3.48 -3.75 -1.86
C VAL A 38 -4.38 -4.13 -0.70
N CYS A 39 -4.64 -3.18 0.20
CA CYS A 39 -5.42 -3.38 1.42
C CYS A 39 -5.97 -2.04 1.95
N ASN A 40 -6.85 -2.10 2.97
CA ASN A 40 -7.35 -0.93 3.69
C ASN A 40 -6.66 -0.80 5.05
N CYS A 41 -6.33 0.43 5.45
CA CYS A 41 -5.67 0.67 6.72
C CYS A 41 -6.57 0.36 7.91
N ALA A 42 -6.04 -0.25 8.96
CA ALA A 42 -6.78 -0.50 10.19
C ALA A 42 -7.35 0.81 10.76
N GLY A 43 -8.64 0.82 11.11
CA GLY A 43 -9.34 2.02 11.58
C GLY A 43 -9.77 3.00 10.49
N SER A 44 -9.48 2.71 9.21
CA SER A 44 -9.93 3.46 8.04
C SER A 44 -10.63 2.54 7.06
N SER A 45 -11.62 3.04 6.33
CA SER A 45 -12.27 2.31 5.24
C SER A 45 -11.47 2.37 3.93
N SER A 46 -10.35 3.10 3.89
CA SER A 46 -9.54 3.28 2.69
C SER A 46 -8.06 3.54 3.01
N CYS A 47 -7.21 3.31 2.02
CA CYS A 47 -5.80 3.72 2.02
C CYS A 47 -5.68 5.24 1.82
N PRO A 48 -4.92 5.96 2.68
CA PRO A 48 -4.63 7.37 2.46
C PRO A 48 -3.73 7.56 1.23
N LYS A 49 -3.97 8.62 0.46
CA LYS A 49 -3.22 8.93 -0.77
C LYS A 49 -2.59 10.33 -0.75
N ASP A 50 -2.46 10.90 0.44
CA ASP A 50 -1.82 12.20 0.64
C ASP A 50 -0.30 12.08 0.63
N ALA A 51 0.39 13.20 0.37
CA ALA A 51 1.85 13.24 0.31
C ALA A 51 2.53 12.79 1.61
N ASP A 52 1.87 12.96 2.75
CA ASP A 52 2.36 12.53 4.07
C ASP A 52 2.47 11.02 4.21
N TYR A 53 1.76 10.24 3.40
CA TYR A 53 1.76 8.77 3.40
C TYR A 53 2.49 8.18 2.19
N ALA A 54 2.99 9.04 1.31
CA ALA A 54 3.59 8.67 0.04
C ALA A 54 5.10 8.43 0.16
N PHE A 55 5.53 7.30 -0.38
CA PHE A 55 6.93 6.89 -0.51
C PHE A 55 7.30 6.86 -1.99
N PRO A 56 8.15 7.79 -2.44
CA PRO A 56 8.65 7.79 -3.81
C PRO A 56 9.39 6.50 -4.11
N ALA A 57 9.05 5.86 -5.21
CA ALA A 57 9.65 4.61 -5.66
C ALA A 57 10.01 4.69 -7.14
N ASP A 58 10.90 3.82 -7.57
CA ASP A 58 11.31 3.63 -8.94
C ASP A 58 11.19 2.15 -9.26
N GLN A 59 10.34 1.83 -10.23
CA GLN A 59 10.15 0.47 -10.72
C GLN A 59 10.74 0.37 -12.11
N SER A 60 11.97 -0.14 -12.22
CA SER A 60 12.66 -0.32 -13.50
C SER A 60 12.72 0.94 -14.36
N GLY A 61 12.99 2.10 -13.75
CA GLY A 61 13.05 3.40 -14.44
C GLY A 61 11.72 4.11 -14.62
N GLN A 62 10.63 3.57 -14.08
CA GLN A 62 9.33 4.24 -14.03
C GLN A 62 9.06 4.83 -12.65
N ASP A 63 8.56 6.07 -12.65
CA ASP A 63 8.09 6.71 -11.43
C ASP A 63 6.96 5.91 -10.80
N ALA A 64 7.21 5.47 -9.57
CA ALA A 64 6.26 4.77 -8.74
C ALA A 64 6.06 5.54 -7.43
N THR A 65 4.94 5.27 -6.77
CA THR A 65 4.64 5.78 -5.44
C THR A 65 3.94 4.69 -4.65
N LEU A 66 4.51 4.35 -3.50
CA LEU A 66 3.88 3.48 -2.52
C LEU A 66 3.17 4.34 -1.48
N TYR A 67 1.97 3.96 -1.09
CA TYR A 67 1.26 4.59 0.00
C TYR A 67 1.14 3.61 1.15
N ALA A 68 1.59 4.02 2.33
CA ALA A 68 1.47 3.23 3.55
C ALA A 68 0.31 3.69 4.42
N CYS A 69 -0.05 2.88 5.41
CA CYS A 69 -1.08 3.25 6.40
C CYS A 69 -0.61 4.21 7.48
N GLN A 70 0.69 4.37 7.63
CA GLN A 70 1.35 5.28 8.55
C GLN A 70 2.01 6.43 7.79
N LYS A 71 2.12 7.60 8.44
CA LYS A 71 2.77 8.75 7.83
C LYS A 71 4.27 8.49 7.67
N LYS A 72 4.82 8.90 6.53
CA LYS A 72 6.25 8.87 6.24
C LYS A 72 7.09 9.52 7.34
N ALA A 73 6.60 10.60 7.98
CA ALA A 73 7.31 11.29 9.06
C ALA A 73 7.60 10.38 10.26
N ASP A 74 6.74 9.40 10.53
CA ASP A 74 6.82 8.52 11.70
C ASP A 74 7.79 7.35 11.50
N PHE A 75 8.27 7.12 10.26
CA PHE A 75 9.31 6.14 9.98
C PHE A 75 10.69 6.73 10.28
N SER A 76 11.57 5.90 10.83
CA SER A 76 12.99 6.19 10.96
C SER A 76 13.64 6.33 9.58
N ASP A 77 14.69 7.15 9.50
CA ASP A 77 15.52 7.22 8.29
C ASP A 77 16.22 5.86 8.06
N CYS A 78 16.27 5.43 6.80
CA CYS A 78 16.98 4.21 6.43
C CYS A 78 18.48 4.38 6.65
N THR A 79 19.09 3.37 7.27
CA THR A 79 20.55 3.27 7.33
C THR A 79 21.10 2.65 6.04
N ASN A 80 22.37 2.92 5.70
CA ASN A 80 22.97 2.42 4.46
C ASN A 80 22.88 0.89 4.37
N GLY A 81 22.27 0.39 3.30
CA GLY A 81 22.13 -1.04 3.03
C GLY A 81 20.98 -1.73 3.77
N GLN A 82 20.10 -0.97 4.42
CA GLN A 82 18.88 -1.50 5.03
C GLN A 82 17.76 -1.69 3.99
N ASP A 83 17.07 -2.81 4.08
CA ASP A 83 15.88 -3.12 3.28
C ASP A 83 14.75 -2.16 3.65
N VAL A 84 14.33 -1.35 2.68
CA VAL A 84 13.32 -0.31 2.86
C VAL A 84 11.93 -0.92 2.86
N LEU A 85 11.74 -1.97 2.06
CA LEU A 85 10.48 -2.67 1.88
C LEU A 85 10.72 -4.16 2.07
N THR A 86 9.88 -4.83 2.85
CA THR A 86 9.89 -6.30 2.99
C THR A 86 8.46 -6.78 3.11
N ASP A 87 8.04 -7.76 2.31
CA ASP A 87 6.67 -8.30 2.34
C ASP A 87 5.58 -7.20 2.30
N MET A 88 5.77 -6.18 1.45
CA MET A 88 4.87 -5.01 1.34
C MET A 88 4.75 -4.18 2.64
N LYS A 89 5.75 -4.22 3.52
CA LYS A 89 5.85 -3.40 4.74
C LYS A 89 7.04 -2.47 4.62
N ILE A 90 6.81 -1.18 4.87
CA ILE A 90 7.88 -0.18 4.89
C ILE A 90 8.60 -0.28 6.22
N ASN A 91 9.92 -0.48 6.20
CA ASN A 91 10.72 -0.57 7.41
C ASN A 91 11.29 0.79 7.83
N CYS A 92 11.56 1.66 6.85
CA CYS A 92 12.19 2.96 7.05
C CYS A 92 11.89 3.89 5.88
N LYS A 93 12.20 5.19 6.02
CA LYS A 93 12.07 6.18 4.92
C LYS A 93 13.41 6.53 4.32
N CYS A 94 13.44 6.66 2.99
CA CYS A 94 14.57 7.25 2.30
C CYS A 94 14.62 8.77 2.57
N THR A 95 15.73 9.22 3.16
CA THR A 95 16.00 10.65 3.42
C THR A 95 16.32 11.40 2.12
N SER A 96 16.89 10.69 1.14
CA SER A 96 17.12 11.15 -0.23
C SER A 96 16.90 10.01 -1.22
N GLY A 97 16.44 10.34 -2.43
CA GLY A 97 16.21 9.35 -3.49
C GLY A 97 14.84 8.68 -3.43
N LYS A 98 14.71 7.56 -4.14
CA LYS A 98 13.49 6.74 -4.27
C LYS A 98 13.77 5.31 -3.82
N ILE A 99 12.72 4.59 -3.47
CA ILE A 99 12.80 3.14 -3.20
C ILE A 99 12.98 2.41 -4.54
N LYS A 100 14.01 1.60 -4.69
CA LYS A 100 14.25 0.81 -5.91
C LYS A 100 13.51 -0.53 -5.81
N LEU A 101 12.34 -0.64 -6.44
CA LEU A 101 11.50 -1.85 -6.41
C LEU A 101 12.02 -2.99 -7.30
N SER A 102 13.05 -2.71 -8.10
CA SER A 102 13.75 -3.71 -8.91
C SER A 102 15.07 -4.18 -8.31
N ALA A 103 15.41 -3.71 -7.10
CA ALA A 103 16.56 -4.19 -6.34
C ALA A 103 16.10 -5.28 -5.38
N ASP A 104 16.91 -6.34 -5.23
CA ASP A 104 16.77 -7.33 -4.17
C ASP A 104 18.04 -7.27 -3.32
N PRO A 105 18.00 -6.71 -2.09
CA PRO A 105 16.81 -6.14 -1.43
C PRO A 105 16.39 -4.76 -1.97
N GLU A 106 15.14 -4.36 -1.74
CA GLU A 106 14.65 -3.02 -2.07
C GLU A 106 15.32 -1.95 -1.18
N VAL A 107 16.26 -1.20 -1.76
CA VAL A 107 17.05 -0.16 -1.09
C VAL A 107 16.70 1.25 -1.56
N CYS A 108 17.14 2.27 -0.81
CA CYS A 108 17.10 3.67 -1.26
C CYS A 108 18.14 3.93 -2.36
N GLY A 109 17.75 4.59 -3.46
CA GLY A 109 18.65 4.99 -4.54
C GLY A 109 18.04 5.86 -5.63
#